data_AF-A0A8T4EAF4-F1
#
_entry.id   AF-A0A8T4EAF4-F1
#
_cell.length_a   1.000
_cell.length_b   1.000
_cell.length_c   1.000
_cell.angle_alpha   90.00
_cell.angle_beta   90.00
_cell.angle_gamma   90.00
#
_symmetry.space_group_name_H-M   'P 1'
#
loop_
_entity.id
_entity.type
_entity.pdbx_description
1 polymer ?
#
loop_
_entity_poly.entity_id
_entity_poly.type
_entity_poly.pdbx_seq_one_letter_code
_entity_poly.pdbx_strand_id
1 'polypeptide(L)'
;MDPNLISGFLTALIQFGRELSDGNRVHVIDFGAFDICLSLKDNVIVAAIVDKVDDGNAAMAVLAEVNNEFVKIYGTMLQEWDGNLEPFERFYQKLDEITSNGHASETKIVVPVLKGKVSPMLVRLGQMSQETFDVANMCKGKLTALDIADQLGKHMKEVQKSLHTLEDMRILEWREIG
;
A
#
# COMPACT_ATOMS: atom_id res chain seq x y z
N MET A 1 -5.10 2.47 -21.36
CA MET A 1 -5.55 3.79 -20.87
C MET A 1 -4.83 4.83 -21.71
N ASP A 2 -5.51 5.87 -22.23
CA ASP A 2 -4.88 6.85 -23.15
C ASP A 2 -3.94 7.81 -22.37
N PRO A 3 -2.62 7.82 -22.65
CA PRO A 3 -1.67 8.66 -21.94
C PRO A 3 -1.97 10.15 -22.01
N ASN A 4 -2.51 10.63 -23.14
CA ASN A 4 -2.81 12.04 -23.35
C ASN A 4 -4.02 12.50 -22.54
N LEU A 5 -4.99 11.61 -22.36
CA LEU A 5 -6.16 11.89 -21.54
C LEU A 5 -5.79 11.98 -20.05
N ILE A 6 -4.94 11.05 -19.59
CA ILE A 6 -4.48 11.01 -18.20
C ILE A 6 -3.63 12.24 -17.88
N SER A 7 -2.69 12.59 -18.76
CA SER A 7 -1.83 13.77 -18.55
C SER A 7 -2.65 15.07 -18.50
N GLY A 8 -3.63 15.22 -19.40
CA GLY A 8 -4.55 16.36 -19.41
C GLY A 8 -5.40 16.45 -18.13
N PHE A 9 -5.98 15.33 -17.69
CA PHE A 9 -6.77 15.27 -16.47
C PHE A 9 -5.95 15.60 -15.21
N LEU A 10 -4.78 14.99 -15.05
CA LEU A 10 -3.89 15.25 -13.91
C LEU A 10 -3.41 16.70 -13.89
N THR A 11 -3.10 17.27 -15.05
CA THR A 11 -2.69 18.68 -15.16
C THR A 11 -3.79 19.61 -14.68
N ALA A 12 -5.04 19.39 -15.14
CA ALA A 12 -6.18 20.19 -14.73
C ALA A 12 -6.46 20.06 -13.22
N LEU A 13 -6.35 18.85 -12.68
CA LEU A 13 -6.58 18.58 -11.26
C LEU A 13 -5.50 19.22 -10.38
N ILE A 14 -4.23 19.18 -10.80
CA ILE A 14 -3.13 19.84 -10.09
C ILE A 14 -3.28 21.37 -10.13
N GLN A 15 -3.68 21.93 -11.28
CA GLN A 15 -3.97 23.37 -11.40
C GLN A 15 -5.09 23.78 -10.46
N PHE A 16 -6.20 23.03 -10.47
CA PHE A 16 -7.34 23.26 -9.59
C PHE A 16 -6.96 23.16 -8.10
N GLY A 17 -6.18 22.15 -7.73
CA GLY A 17 -5.68 22.00 -6.38
C GLY A 17 -4.84 23.19 -5.93
N ARG A 18 -3.91 23.66 -6.77
CA ARG A 18 -3.08 24.85 -6.47
C ARG A 18 -3.91 26.11 -6.24
N GLU A 19 -4.99 26.29 -7.02
CA GLU A 19 -5.89 27.44 -6.88
C GLU A 19 -6.69 27.40 -5.58
N LEU A 20 -7.06 26.21 -5.10
CA LEU A 20 -7.85 26.04 -3.89
C LEU A 20 -7.03 26.10 -2.59
N SER A 21 -5.79 25.62 -2.61
CA SER A 21 -5.06 25.37 -1.36
C SER A 21 -4.04 26.45 -0.97
N ASP A 22 -4.26 27.72 -1.35
CA ASP A 22 -3.38 28.86 -1.02
C ASP A 22 -1.88 28.55 -1.26
N GLY A 23 -1.58 27.82 -2.33
CA GLY A 23 -0.22 27.45 -2.72
C GLY A 23 0.30 26.10 -2.20
N ASN A 24 -0.47 25.36 -1.38
CA ASN A 24 -0.13 23.96 -1.09
C ASN A 24 -0.31 23.09 -2.35
N ARG A 25 0.47 22.02 -2.47
CA ARG A 25 0.45 21.11 -3.61
C ARG A 25 -0.41 19.89 -3.29
N VAL A 26 -1.19 19.42 -4.26
CA VAL A 26 -1.92 18.16 -4.14
C VAL A 26 -0.90 17.02 -4.18
N HIS A 27 -0.86 16.24 -3.11
CA HIS A 27 0.05 15.10 -2.97
C HIS A 27 -0.67 13.76 -3.12
N VAL A 28 -1.94 13.69 -2.71
CA VAL A 28 -2.76 12.46 -2.77
C VAL A 28 -4.17 12.83 -3.22
N ILE A 29 -4.73 12.02 -4.11
CA ILE A 29 -6.12 12.12 -4.58
C ILE A 29 -6.81 10.80 -4.28
N ASP A 30 -7.87 10.87 -3.47
CA ASP A 30 -8.64 9.70 -3.05
C ASP A 30 -9.77 9.38 -4.04
N PHE A 31 -9.71 8.18 -4.64
CA PHE A 31 -10.76 7.66 -5.54
C PHE A 31 -11.61 6.55 -4.91
N GLY A 32 -11.49 6.33 -3.59
CA GLY A 32 -12.18 5.31 -2.83
C GLY A 32 -11.59 3.90 -2.99
N ALA A 33 -11.43 3.43 -4.23
CA ALA A 33 -10.86 2.10 -4.51
C ALA A 33 -9.33 2.07 -4.48
N PHE A 34 -8.69 3.17 -4.87
CA PHE A 34 -7.25 3.37 -4.88
C PHE A 34 -6.96 4.85 -4.64
N ASP A 35 -5.70 5.16 -4.33
CA ASP A 35 -5.20 6.51 -4.23
C ASP A 35 -4.29 6.83 -5.43
N ILE A 36 -4.34 8.06 -5.92
CA ILE A 36 -3.33 8.57 -6.85
C ILE A 36 -2.37 9.44 -6.05
N CYS A 37 -1.14 8.97 -5.90
CA CYS A 37 -0.06 9.71 -5.24
C CYS A 37 0.74 10.50 -6.28
N LEU A 38 1.10 11.74 -5.93
CA LEU A 38 1.74 12.70 -6.81
C LEU A 38 2.98 13.31 -6.16
N SER A 39 4.11 13.22 -6.86
CA SER A 39 5.35 13.91 -6.53
C SER A 39 5.66 14.96 -7.58
N LEU A 40 5.77 16.22 -7.18
CA LEU A 40 6.04 17.36 -8.06
C LEU A 40 7.36 18.05 -7.68
N LYS A 41 8.28 18.13 -8.64
CA LYS A 41 9.57 18.83 -8.50
C LYS A 41 10.03 19.37 -9.85
N ASP A 42 10.53 20.61 -9.89
CA ASP A 42 11.15 21.24 -11.07
C ASP A 42 10.37 21.04 -12.40
N ASN A 43 9.04 21.22 -12.33
CA ASN A 43 8.07 21.04 -13.43
C ASN A 43 7.88 19.60 -13.94
N VAL A 44 8.44 18.61 -13.25
CA VAL A 44 8.20 17.19 -13.47
C VAL A 44 7.18 16.69 -12.45
N ILE A 45 6.13 16.05 -12.96
CA ILE A 45 5.13 15.35 -12.15
C ILE A 45 5.35 13.85 -12.33
N VAL A 46 5.54 13.15 -11.22
CA VAL A 46 5.51 11.68 -11.18
C VAL A 46 4.24 11.28 -10.43
N ALA A 47 3.47 10.39 -11.04
CA ALA A 47 2.21 9.89 -10.50
C ALA A 47 2.24 8.36 -10.43
N ALA A 48 1.70 7.79 -9.36
CA ALA A 48 1.39 6.37 -9.29
C ALA A 48 -0.01 6.15 -8.73
N ILE A 49 -0.59 5.03 -9.15
CA ILE A 49 -1.78 4.45 -8.52
C ILE A 49 -1.28 3.56 -7.40
N VAL A 50 -1.81 3.77 -6.19
CA VAL A 50 -1.43 3.07 -4.97
C VAL A 50 -2.69 2.44 -4.40
N ASP A 51 -2.64 1.15 -4.08
CA ASP A 51 -3.80 0.48 -3.48
C ASP A 51 -4.02 0.98 -2.05
N LYS A 52 -5.27 0.94 -1.58
CA LYS A 52 -5.64 1.42 -0.24
C LYS A 52 -4.96 0.67 0.92
N VAL A 53 -4.43 -0.51 0.63
CA VAL A 53 -3.73 -1.37 1.61
C VAL A 53 -2.22 -1.10 1.66
N ASP A 54 -1.70 -0.36 0.69
CA ASP A 54 -0.28 -0.01 0.62
C ASP A 54 0.05 1.18 1.53
N ASP A 55 1.31 1.27 1.92
CA ASP A 55 1.80 2.40 2.70
C ASP A 55 1.94 3.61 1.79
N GLY A 56 0.95 4.52 1.85
CA GLY A 56 0.96 5.77 1.09
C GLY A 56 2.19 6.65 1.36
N ASN A 57 2.78 6.61 2.56
CA ASN A 57 4.01 7.37 2.84
C ASN A 57 5.21 6.72 2.16
N ALA A 58 5.29 5.39 2.17
CA ALA A 58 6.32 4.66 1.43
C ALA A 58 6.21 4.93 -0.07
N ALA A 59 5.00 4.87 -0.63
CA ALA A 59 4.74 5.23 -2.02
C ALA A 59 5.19 6.66 -2.34
N MET A 60 4.88 7.64 -1.49
CA MET A 60 5.32 9.02 -1.67
C MET A 60 6.84 9.18 -1.62
N ALA A 61 7.53 8.43 -0.74
CA ALA A 61 8.99 8.44 -0.67
C ALA A 61 9.61 7.87 -1.96
N VAL A 62 9.09 6.75 -2.46
CA VAL A 62 9.52 6.14 -3.74
C VAL A 62 9.28 7.10 -4.90
N LEU A 63 8.10 7.72 -4.98
CA LEU A 63 7.78 8.70 -6.02
C LEU A 63 8.69 9.94 -5.96
N ALA A 64 9.07 10.38 -4.76
CA ALA A 64 10.03 11.47 -4.58
C ALA A 64 11.43 11.06 -5.07
N GLU A 65 11.87 9.83 -4.81
CA GLU A 65 13.13 9.29 -5.32
C GLU A 65 13.15 9.19 -6.84
N VAL A 66 12.09 8.65 -7.44
CA VAL A 66 11.93 8.61 -8.91
C VAL A 66 12.02 10.02 -9.50
N ASN A 67 11.29 10.98 -8.95
CA ASN A 67 11.30 12.35 -9.45
C ASN A 67 12.70 12.98 -9.31
N ASN A 68 13.36 12.78 -8.16
CA ASN A 68 14.71 13.27 -7.92
C ASN A 68 15.72 12.71 -8.93
N GLU A 69 15.71 11.41 -9.20
CA GLU A 69 16.61 10.80 -10.17
C GLU A 69 16.28 11.22 -11.61
N PHE A 70 14.99 11.35 -11.96
CA PHE A 70 14.60 11.83 -13.28
C PHE A 70 15.10 13.26 -13.53
N VAL A 71 14.84 14.19 -12.61
CA VAL A 71 15.29 15.58 -12.71
C VAL A 71 16.81 15.68 -12.68
N LYS A 72 17.49 14.82 -11.93
CA LYS A 72 18.96 14.79 -11.89
C LYS A 72 19.57 14.36 -13.23
N ILE A 73 18.97 13.40 -13.92
CA ILE A 73 19.46 12.89 -15.21
C ILE A 73 19.06 13.82 -16.36
N TYR A 74 17.80 14.29 -16.36
CA TYR A 74 17.19 14.96 -17.51
C TYR A 74 16.83 16.43 -17.27
N GLY A 75 16.96 16.96 -16.06
CA GLY A 75 16.48 18.30 -15.70
C GLY A 75 17.03 19.43 -16.57
N THR A 76 18.30 19.36 -16.96
CA THR A 76 18.91 20.32 -17.89
C THR A 76 18.34 20.17 -19.30
N MET A 77 18.14 18.94 -19.76
CA MET A 77 17.55 18.64 -21.08
C MET A 77 16.08 19.09 -21.16
N LEU A 78 15.34 19.02 -20.06
CA LEU A 78 13.94 19.44 -20.00
C LEU A 78 13.72 20.93 -20.29
N GLN A 79 14.74 21.78 -20.10
CA GLN A 79 14.61 23.23 -20.38
C GLN A 79 14.49 23.53 -21.88
N GLU A 80 15.09 22.68 -22.71
CA GLU A 80 15.13 22.82 -24.17
C GLU A 80 14.39 21.66 -24.86
N TRP A 81 13.55 20.95 -24.11
CA TRP A 81 12.89 19.75 -24.60
C TRP A 81 11.89 20.06 -25.71
N ASP A 82 12.02 19.36 -26.83
CA ASP A 82 11.24 19.53 -28.05
C ASP A 82 10.00 18.63 -28.12
N GLY A 83 9.74 17.83 -27.08
CA GLY A 83 8.66 16.86 -27.04
C GLY A 83 9.07 15.44 -27.43
N ASN A 84 10.32 15.19 -27.84
CA ASN A 84 10.79 13.84 -28.16
C ASN A 84 10.90 12.96 -26.90
N LEU A 85 10.26 11.79 -26.89
CA LEU A 85 10.24 10.87 -25.76
C LEU A 85 11.33 9.80 -25.80
N GLU A 86 11.93 9.53 -26.96
CA GLU A 86 12.99 8.51 -27.12
C GLU A 86 14.14 8.62 -26.08
N PRO A 87 14.61 9.83 -25.70
CA PRO A 87 15.70 9.96 -24.74
C PRO A 87 15.36 9.43 -23.33
N PHE A 88 14.07 9.38 -22.99
CA PHE A 88 13.60 8.97 -21.66
C PHE A 88 13.34 7.46 -21.57
N GLU A 89 13.33 6.71 -22.67
CA GLU A 89 13.08 5.27 -22.64
C GLU A 89 14.11 4.51 -21.79
N ARG A 90 15.34 5.02 -21.73
CA ARG A 90 16.39 4.45 -20.87
C ARG A 90 16.07 4.54 -19.38
N PHE A 91 15.18 5.46 -19.00
CA PHE A 91 14.77 5.64 -17.62
C PHE A 91 13.84 4.52 -17.14
N TYR A 92 13.19 3.76 -18.03
CA TYR A 92 12.32 2.64 -17.61
C TYR A 92 13.06 1.64 -16.72
N GLN A 93 14.29 1.27 -17.06
CA GLN A 93 15.09 0.38 -16.22
C GLN A 93 15.34 0.98 -14.83
N LYS A 94 15.59 2.29 -14.78
CA LYS A 94 15.84 2.99 -13.51
C LYS A 94 14.57 3.13 -12.67
N LEU A 95 13.44 3.36 -13.33
CA LEU A 95 12.13 3.39 -12.72
C LEU A 95 11.79 2.05 -12.09
N ASP A 96 12.03 0.94 -12.80
CA ASP A 96 11.77 -0.42 -12.29
C ASP A 96 12.68 -0.76 -11.09
N GLU A 97 13.96 -0.35 -11.14
CA GLU A 97 14.88 -0.49 -10.01
C GLU A 97 14.39 0.25 -8.76
N ILE A 98 14.01 1.51 -8.88
CA ILE A 98 13.58 2.35 -7.75
C ILE A 98 12.24 1.86 -7.19
N THR A 99 11.32 1.47 -8.08
CA THR A 99 9.98 1.00 -7.68
C THR A 99 9.95 -0.46 -7.28
N SER A 100 11.08 -1.18 -7.31
CA SER A 100 11.13 -2.64 -7.10
C SER A 100 10.12 -3.39 -7.98
N ASN A 101 10.01 -3.01 -9.27
CA ASN A 101 8.99 -3.47 -10.22
C ASN A 101 7.54 -3.19 -9.79
N GLY A 102 7.29 -2.06 -9.13
CA GLY A 102 5.97 -1.66 -8.65
C GLY A 102 5.63 -2.13 -7.23
N HIS A 103 6.51 -2.88 -6.57
CA HIS A 103 6.26 -3.46 -5.24
C HIS A 103 6.87 -2.64 -4.08
N ALA A 104 7.53 -1.51 -4.37
CA ALA A 104 8.27 -0.76 -3.35
C ALA A 104 7.39 -0.12 -2.24
N SER A 105 6.08 0.01 -2.48
CA SER A 105 5.12 0.51 -1.48
C SER A 105 4.26 -0.59 -0.86
N GLU A 106 4.43 -1.85 -1.25
CA GLU A 106 3.64 -2.94 -0.72
C GLU A 106 3.93 -3.12 0.77
N THR A 107 2.89 -2.96 1.58
CA THR A 107 2.98 -3.29 2.98
C THR A 107 3.10 -4.81 3.08
N LYS A 108 4.13 -5.33 3.74
CA LYS A 108 4.16 -6.75 4.11
C LYS A 108 3.02 -7.03 5.09
N ILE A 109 1.88 -7.50 4.59
CA ILE A 109 0.72 -7.79 5.41
C ILE A 109 0.98 -9.12 6.10
N VAL A 110 1.13 -9.09 7.42
CA VAL A 110 1.33 -10.32 8.21
C VAL A 110 -0.04 -10.83 8.65
N VAL A 111 -0.41 -12.02 8.18
CA VAL A 111 -1.69 -12.64 8.48
C VAL A 111 -1.51 -13.90 9.34
N PRO A 112 -2.38 -14.13 10.34
CA PRO A 112 -2.42 -15.37 11.08
C PRO A 112 -3.02 -16.52 10.25
N VAL A 113 -2.34 -17.66 10.26
CA VAL A 113 -2.73 -18.92 9.61
C VAL A 113 -2.70 -20.04 10.64
N LEU A 114 -3.77 -20.82 10.75
CA LEU A 114 -3.73 -22.04 11.54
C LEU A 114 -2.96 -23.16 10.83
N LYS A 115 -2.11 -23.88 11.59
CA LYS A 115 -1.38 -25.07 11.14
C LYS A 115 -2.27 -26.32 10.95
N GLY A 116 -3.58 -26.18 11.15
CA GLY A 116 -4.56 -27.27 11.06
C GLY A 116 -5.97 -26.79 11.39
N LYS A 117 -6.89 -27.75 11.59
CA LYS A 117 -8.25 -27.44 12.06
C LYS A 117 -8.30 -27.46 13.58
N VAL A 118 -8.84 -26.40 14.18
CA VAL A 118 -9.13 -26.37 15.61
C VAL A 118 -10.45 -27.11 15.84
N SER A 119 -10.44 -28.10 16.75
CA SER A 119 -11.63 -28.89 17.06
C SER A 119 -12.51 -28.16 18.08
N PRO A 120 -13.84 -28.09 17.88
CA PRO A 120 -14.78 -27.58 18.89
C PRO A 120 -14.72 -28.33 20.23
N MET A 121 -14.16 -29.55 20.25
CA MET A 121 -13.98 -30.30 21.48
C MET A 121 -13.02 -29.61 22.47
N LEU A 122 -12.07 -28.79 21.99
CA LEU A 122 -11.16 -28.06 22.87
C LEU A 122 -11.91 -27.05 23.76
N VAL A 123 -12.98 -26.45 23.23
CA VAL A 123 -13.85 -25.56 24.00
C VAL A 123 -14.67 -26.36 25.02
N ARG A 124 -15.26 -27.49 24.59
CA ARG A 124 -16.05 -28.37 25.47
C ARG A 124 -15.24 -28.96 26.62
N LEU A 125 -13.95 -29.24 26.40
CA LEU A 125 -13.04 -29.74 27.42
C LEU A 125 -12.46 -28.63 28.31
N GLY A 126 -12.83 -27.37 28.10
CA GLY A 126 -12.34 -26.22 28.87
C GLY A 126 -10.88 -25.86 28.59
N GLN A 127 -10.28 -26.43 27.53
CA GLN A 127 -8.89 -26.18 27.13
C GLN A 127 -8.73 -24.92 26.27
N MET A 128 -9.84 -24.36 25.79
CA MET A 128 -9.89 -23.15 24.97
C MET A 128 -11.17 -22.37 25.28
N SER A 129 -11.11 -21.04 25.28
CA SER A 129 -12.33 -20.22 25.39
C SER A 129 -13.09 -20.19 24.07
N GLN A 130 -14.40 -19.93 24.12
CA GLN A 130 -15.20 -19.74 22.91
C GLN A 130 -14.64 -18.59 22.06
N GLU A 131 -14.17 -17.52 22.70
CA GLU A 131 -13.58 -16.37 22.01
C GLU A 131 -12.32 -16.73 21.23
N THR A 132 -11.43 -17.51 21.82
CA THR A 132 -10.21 -17.96 21.15
C THR A 132 -10.53 -18.93 20.01
N PHE A 133 -11.57 -19.75 20.15
CA PHE A 133 -12.06 -20.60 19.07
C PHE A 133 -12.63 -19.80 17.89
N ASP A 134 -13.39 -18.74 18.17
CA ASP A 134 -13.95 -17.87 17.15
C ASP A 134 -12.84 -17.13 16.39
N VAL A 135 -11.85 -16.58 17.10
CA VAL A 135 -10.64 -15.99 16.50
C VAL A 135 -9.88 -17.00 15.66
N ALA A 136 -9.70 -18.24 16.16
CA ALA A 136 -9.02 -19.30 15.43
C ALA A 136 -9.70 -19.60 14.09
N ASN A 137 -11.05 -19.66 14.05
CA ASN A 137 -11.79 -19.89 12.81
C ASN A 137 -11.58 -18.80 11.75
N MET A 138 -11.17 -17.60 12.15
CA MET A 138 -10.90 -16.47 11.25
C MET A 138 -9.44 -16.48 10.71
N CYS A 139 -8.54 -17.21 11.36
CA CYS A 139 -7.11 -17.30 11.03
C CYS A 139 -6.83 -18.19 9.79
N LYS A 140 -7.34 -17.77 8.63
CA LYS A 140 -7.24 -18.47 7.34
C LYS A 140 -6.15 -17.92 6.42
N GLY A 141 -5.33 -16.98 6.89
CA GLY A 141 -4.31 -16.33 6.06
C GLY A 141 -4.82 -15.33 5.04
N LYS A 142 -5.99 -14.73 5.30
CA LYS A 142 -6.59 -13.69 4.44
C LYS A 142 -6.92 -12.39 5.18
N LEU A 143 -6.91 -12.43 6.50
CA LEU A 143 -7.37 -11.34 7.37
C LEU A 143 -6.23 -11.02 8.32
N THR A 144 -5.96 -9.73 8.54
CA THR A 144 -5.05 -9.28 9.58
C THR A 144 -5.67 -9.42 10.96
N ALA A 145 -4.87 -9.29 12.02
CA ALA A 145 -5.40 -9.25 13.38
C ALA A 145 -6.41 -8.11 13.59
N LEU A 146 -6.27 -6.99 12.86
CA LEU A 146 -7.21 -5.87 12.90
C LEU A 146 -8.52 -6.25 12.21
N ASP A 147 -8.47 -6.83 11.01
CA ASP A 147 -9.67 -7.27 10.28
C ASP A 147 -10.46 -8.31 11.06
N ILE A 148 -9.76 -9.21 11.77
CA ILE A 148 -10.39 -10.20 12.65
C ILE A 148 -11.11 -9.50 13.81
N ALA A 149 -10.51 -8.46 14.40
CA ALA A 149 -11.13 -7.69 15.48
C ALA A 149 -12.40 -6.98 15.00
N ASP A 150 -12.35 -6.34 13.84
CA ASP A 150 -13.50 -5.65 13.26
C ASP A 150 -14.62 -6.63 12.88
N GLN A 151 -14.29 -7.76 12.24
CA GLN A 151 -15.30 -8.76 11.85
C GLN A 151 -15.96 -9.45 13.04
N LEU A 152 -15.23 -9.64 14.14
CA LEU A 152 -15.78 -10.21 15.37
C LEU A 152 -16.42 -9.15 16.28
N GLY A 153 -16.34 -7.86 15.94
CA GLY A 153 -16.81 -6.75 16.78
C GLY A 153 -16.10 -6.71 18.13
N LYS A 154 -14.83 -7.13 18.18
CA LYS A 154 -14.03 -7.27 19.39
C LYS A 154 -12.95 -6.20 19.46
N HIS A 155 -12.53 -5.85 20.67
CA HIS A 155 -11.36 -5.00 20.84
C HIS A 155 -10.08 -5.74 20.42
N MET A 156 -9.18 -5.02 19.74
CA MET A 156 -7.88 -5.55 19.28
C MET A 156 -7.09 -6.26 20.39
N LYS A 157 -7.17 -5.76 21.63
CA LYS A 157 -6.50 -6.36 22.80
C LYS A 157 -6.99 -7.79 23.10
N GLU A 158 -8.28 -8.06 22.90
CA GLU A 158 -8.86 -9.40 23.11
C GLU A 158 -8.45 -10.37 22.00
N VAL A 159 -8.42 -9.88 20.75
CA VAL A 159 -7.96 -10.66 19.60
C VAL A 159 -6.48 -10.99 19.74
N GLN A 160 -5.64 -10.03 20.13
CA GLN A 160 -4.21 -10.26 20.40
C GLN A 160 -4.00 -11.31 21.49
N LYS A 161 -4.76 -11.24 22.60
CA LYS A 161 -4.68 -12.25 23.66
C LYS A 161 -5.05 -13.65 23.15
N SER A 162 -6.07 -13.73 22.29
CA SER A 162 -6.48 -15.01 21.67
C SER A 162 -5.43 -15.54 20.71
N LEU A 163 -4.87 -14.68 19.85
CA LEU A 163 -3.79 -15.04 18.93
C LEU A 163 -2.57 -15.54 19.70
N HIS A 164 -2.18 -14.86 20.78
CA HIS A 164 -1.07 -15.29 21.64
C HIS A 164 -1.33 -16.66 22.27
N THR A 165 -2.57 -16.92 22.72
CA THR A 165 -2.96 -18.26 23.20
C THR A 165 -2.80 -19.33 22.11
N LEU A 166 -3.15 -19.02 20.86
CA LEU A 166 -2.99 -19.94 19.72
C LEU A 166 -1.51 -20.16 19.35
N GLU A 167 -0.65 -19.15 19.54
CA GLU A 167 0.80 -19.28 19.41
C GLU A 167 1.38 -20.20 20.49
N ASP A 168 0.99 -20.01 21.75
CA ASP A 168 1.43 -20.83 22.88
C ASP A 168 1.05 -22.31 22.68
N MET A 169 -0.13 -22.54 22.11
CA MET A 169 -0.59 -23.87 21.70
C MET A 169 0.13 -24.42 20.46
N ARG A 170 1.02 -23.64 19.83
CA ARG A 170 1.79 -23.96 18.61
C ARG A 170 0.94 -24.32 17.40
N ILE A 171 -0.31 -23.83 17.36
CA ILE A 171 -1.26 -24.08 16.28
C ILE A 171 -1.41 -22.88 15.34
N LEU A 172 -0.82 -21.73 15.69
CA LEU A 172 -0.76 -20.53 14.86
C LEU A 172 0.59 -20.42 14.13
N GLU A 173 0.55 -19.85 12.93
CA GLU A 173 1.71 -19.40 12.16
C GLU A 173 1.41 -18.03 11.56
N TRP A 174 2.42 -17.17 11.50
CA TRP A 174 2.32 -15.89 10.79
C TRP A 174 2.86 -16.06 9.39
N ARG A 175 2.08 -15.66 8.40
CA ARG A 175 2.49 -15.66 7.00
C ARG A 175 2.54 -14.22 6.51
N GLU A 176 3.65 -13.84 5.90
CA GLU A 176 3.72 -12.63 5.10
C GLU A 176 2.95 -12.88 3.80
N ILE A 177 1.97 -12.04 3.52
CA ILE A 177 1.35 -11.92 2.22
C ILE A 177 1.69 -10.54 1.65
N GLY A 178 2.12 -10.56 0.40
CA GLY A 178 2.59 -9.48 -0.45
C GLY A 178 2.74 -10.10 -1.82
#